data_AF-A0A2I0T2E5-F1
#
_entry.id   AF-A0A2I0T2E5-F1
#
_cell.length_a   1.000
_cell.length_b   1.000
_cell.length_c   1.000
_cell.angle_alpha   90.00
_cell.angle_beta   90.00
_cell.angle_gamma   90.00
#
_symmetry.space_group_name_H-M   'P 1'
#
loop_
_entity.id
_entity.type
_entity.pdbx_description
1 polymer ?
#
loop_
_entity_poly.entity_id
_entity_poly.type
_entity_poly.pdbx_seq_one_letter_code
_entity_poly.pdbx_strand_id
1 'polypeptide(L)' 'MKLTVIDTPGFGDHINNENCWQPIMKFINDQYEKYLQEEININRKKRIPDTRVHCCIYFIPATGHSLFD' A
#
# COMPACT_ATOMS: atom_id res chain seq x y z
N MET A 1 16.48 -11.91 -6.11
CA MET A 1 15.56 -10.79 -5.83
C MET A 1 14.35 -10.90 -6.74
N LYS A 2 13.15 -10.54 -6.29
CA LYS A 2 11.93 -10.47 -7.09
C LYS A 2 11.35 -9.07 -6.92
N LEU A 3 11.18 -8.36 -8.04
CA LEU A 3 10.48 -7.08 -8.06
C LEU A 3 8.98 -7.34 -8.24
N THR A 4 8.16 -6.65 -7.45
CA THR A 4 6.70 -6.66 -7.57
C THR A 4 6.23 -5.21 -7.64
N VAL A 5 5.38 -4.90 -8.61
CA VAL A 5 4.72 -3.59 -8.74
C VAL A 5 3.23 -3.82 -8.49
N ILE A 6 2.63 -2.97 -7.66
CA ILE A 6 1.21 -3.01 -7.33
C ILE A 6 0.59 -1.77 -7.98
N ASP A 7 -0.32 -1.98 -8.91
CA ASP A 7 -1.13 -0.91 -9.49
C ASP A 7 -2.36 -0.67 -8.62
N THR A 8 -2.79 0.59 -8.52
CA THR A 8 -3.91 1.02 -7.67
C THR A 8 -4.93 1.81 -8.47
N PRO A 9 -6.24 1.64 -8.19
CA PRO A 9 -7.24 2.56 -8.73
C PRO A 9 -6.92 4.02 -8.39
N GLY A 10 -7.29 4.94 -9.29
CA GLY A 10 -7.20 6.37 -9.03
C GLY A 10 -8.17 6.83 -7.92
N PHE A 11 -7.89 8.01 -7.36
CA PHE A 11 -8.74 8.71 -6.39
C PHE A 11 -8.80 10.21 -6.74
N GLY A 12 -9.76 10.95 -6.19
CA GLY A 12 -9.89 12.40 -6.40
C GLY A 12 -10.80 12.82 -7.56
N ASP A 13 -11.57 11.88 -8.13
CA ASP A 13 -12.48 12.08 -9.27
C ASP A 13 -13.96 12.29 -8.86
N HIS A 14 -14.29 12.05 -7.59
CA HIS A 14 -15.65 12.22 -7.06
C HIS A 14 -15.86 13.63 -6.48
N ILE A 15 -17.13 14.01 -6.25
CA ILE A 15 -17.47 15.26 -5.55
C ILE A 15 -17.04 15.18 -4.08
N ASN A 16 -17.31 14.05 -3.42
CA ASN A 16 -16.82 13.75 -2.07
C ASN A 16 -15.75 12.65 -2.17
N ASN A 17 -14.51 12.98 -1.79
CA ASN A 17 -13.38 12.05 -1.75
C ASN A 17 -12.96 11.69 -0.32
N GLU A 18 -13.80 11.97 0.69
CA GLU A 18 -13.57 11.51 2.05
C GLU A 18 -13.29 10.01 2.05
N ASN A 19 -12.23 9.61 2.76
CA ASN A 19 -11.83 8.21 2.93
C ASN A 19 -11.39 7.46 1.64
N CYS A 20 -11.14 8.16 0.54
CA CYS A 20 -10.67 7.53 -0.71
C CYS A 20 -9.33 6.76 -0.56
N TRP A 21 -8.54 7.08 0.46
CA TRP A 21 -7.28 6.39 0.80
C TRP A 21 -7.48 5.04 1.51
N GLN A 22 -8.67 4.75 2.06
CA GLN A 22 -8.92 3.57 2.87
C GLN A 22 -8.57 2.24 2.16
N PRO A 23 -8.90 2.02 0.87
CA PRO A 23 -8.56 0.77 0.19
C PRO A 23 -7.05 0.52 0.11
N ILE A 24 -6.26 1.57 -0.16
CA ILE A 24 -4.79 1.49 -0.25
C ILE A 24 -4.20 1.22 1.14
N MET A 25 -4.65 1.97 2.16
CA MET A 25 -4.21 1.76 3.54
C MET A 25 -4.56 0.35 4.06
N LYS A 26 -5.77 -0.13 3.76
CA LYS A 26 -6.20 -1.48 4.09
C LYS A 26 -5.27 -2.52 3.45
N PHE A 27 -4.97 -2.37 2.15
CA PHE A 27 -4.07 -3.30 1.46
C PHE A 27 -2.70 -3.36 2.12
N ILE A 28 -2.11 -2.22 2.49
CA ILE A 28 -0.81 -2.12 3.16
C ILE A 28 -0.86 -2.85 4.51
N ASN A 29 -1.87 -2.57 5.34
CA ASN A 29 -2.05 -3.20 6.64
C ASN A 29 -2.26 -4.72 6.53
N ASP A 30 -3.02 -5.18 5.55
CA ASP A 30 -3.22 -6.61 5.29
C ASP A 30 -1.88 -7.32 4.96
N GLN A 31 -0.93 -6.65 4.29
CA GLN A 31 0.39 -7.26 4.06
C GLN A 31 1.25 -7.30 5.32
N TYR A 32 1.17 -6.27 6.18
CA TYR A 32 1.85 -6.28 7.48
C TYR A 32 1.31 -7.40 8.37
N GLU A 33 -0.02 -7.53 8.46
CA GLU A 33 -0.66 -8.57 9.26
C GLU A 33 -0.27 -9.97 8.77
N LYS A 34 -0.29 -10.21 7.45
CA LYS A 34 0.15 -11.49 6.88
C LYS A 34 1.59 -11.83 7.24
N TYR A 35 2.48 -10.85 7.19
CA TYR A 35 3.88 -11.06 7.54
C TYR A 35 4.03 -11.35 9.05
N LEU A 36 3.34 -10.58 9.89
CA LEU A 36 3.35 -10.74 11.34
C LEU A 36 2.86 -12.12 11.76
N GLN A 37 1.74 -12.59 11.19
CA GLN A 37 1.18 -13.91 11.48
C GLN A 37 2.15 -15.05 11.14
N GLU A 38 2.92 -14.93 10.06
CA GLU A 38 3.95 -15.91 9.70
C GLU A 38 5.20 -15.82 10.58
N GLU A 39 5.52 -14.63 11.09
CA GLU A 39 6.66 -14.39 11.98
C GLU A 39 6.43 -14.96 13.38
N ILE A 40 5.22 -14.82 13.92
CA ILE A 40 4.86 -15.33 15.26
C ILE A 40 4.49 -16.82 15.27
N ASN A 41 4.31 -17.44 14.10
CA ASN A 41 3.91 -18.85 14.00
C ASN A 41 4.99 -19.77 14.59
N ILE A 42 4.59 -20.67 15.49
CA ILE A 42 5.46 -21.66 16.14
C ILE A 42 6.18 -22.53 15.09
N ASN A 43 5.47 -22.93 14.04
CA ASN A 43 6.03 -23.68 12.90
C ASN A 43 6.50 -22.74 11.80
N ARG A 44 7.38 -21.80 12.16
CA ARG A 44 7.91 -20.78 11.25
C ARG A 44 8.50 -21.40 9.98
N LYS A 45 8.10 -20.88 8.82
CA LYS A 45 8.77 -21.18 7.54
C LYS A 45 10.22 -20.67 7.60
N LYS A 46 11.17 -21.49 7.13
CA LYS A 46 12.60 -21.10 7.01
C LYS A 46 12.78 -19.79 6.22
N ARG A 47 11.89 -19.53 5.26
CA ARG A 47 11.79 -18.28 4.50
C ARG A 47 10.34 -17.81 4.47
N ILE A 48 10.07 -16.68 5.12
CA ILE A 48 8.75 -16.05 5.09
C ILE A 48 8.63 -15.30 3.75
N PRO A 49 7.55 -15.51 2.97
CA PRO A 49 7.26 -14.67 1.81
C PRO A 49 7.00 -13.23 2.26
N ASP A 50 7.83 -12.28 1.83
CA ASP A 50 7.62 -10.86 2.11
C ASP A 50 6.80 -10.22 1.00
N THR A 51 5.55 -9.86 1.31
CA THR A 51 4.64 -9.14 0.42
C THR A 51 4.34 -7.71 0.88
N ARG A 52 5.04 -7.22 1.91
CA ARG A 52 4.86 -5.86 2.43
C ARG A 52 5.20 -4.84 1.34
N VAL A 53 4.54 -3.69 1.40
CA VAL A 53 4.84 -2.57 0.50
C VAL A 53 6.07 -1.84 1.02
N HIS A 54 7.20 -1.96 0.33
CA HIS A 54 8.47 -1.35 0.76
C HIS A 54 8.60 0.13 0.39
N CYS A 55 7.88 0.58 -0.63
CA CYS A 55 7.88 1.96 -1.10
C CYS A 55 6.55 2.30 -1.77
N CYS A 56 6.11 3.54 -1.63
CA CYS A 56 4.96 4.09 -2.34
C CYS A 56 5.43 5.24 -3.24
N ILE A 57 5.09 5.19 -4.53
CA ILE A 57 5.34 6.27 -5.47
C ILE A 57 4.04 7.05 -5.60
N TYR A 58 4.00 8.25 -4.99
CA TYR A 58 2.82 9.11 -5.01
C TYR A 58 2.92 10.11 -6.16
N PHE A 59 1.90 10.13 -7.03
CA PHE A 59 1.87 11.00 -8.20
C PHE A 59 1.22 12.33 -7.84
N ILE A 60 1.96 13.42 -8.01
CA ILE A 60 1.45 14.79 -7.85
C ILE A 60 1.17 15.34 -9.25
N PRO A 61 -0.07 15.80 -9.54
CA PRO A 61 -0.39 16.40 -10.83
C PRO A 61 0.47 17.66 -11.08
N ALA A 62 0.96 17.82 -12.31
CA ALA A 62 1.81 18.94 -12.71
C ALA A 62 1.00 20.23 -12.96
N THR A 63 0.38 20.78 -11.92
CA THR A 63 -0.52 21.96 -12.02
C THR A 63 0.22 23.29 -12.11
N GLY A 64 1.50 23.35 -11.73
CA GLY A 64 2.26 24.59 -11.65
C GLY A 64 1.88 25.49 -10.46
N HIS A 65 1.03 24.99 -9.56
CA HIS A 65 0.61 25.65 -8.33
C HIS A 65 1.18 24.93 -7.09
N SER A 66 0.63 25.19 -5.91
CA SER A 66 0.96 24.49 -4.67
C SER A 66 0.39 23.07 -4.65
N LEU A 67 0.80 22.30 -3.63
CA LEU A 67 0.09 21.09 -3.25
C LEU A 67 -1.39 21.44 -2.97
N PHE A 68 -2.31 20.52 -3.28
CA PHE A 68 -3.69 20.63 -2.85
C PHE A 68 -3.72 20.54 -1.32
N ASP A 69 -4.24 21.59 -0.66
CA ASP A 69 -4.50 21.62 0.79
C ASP A 69 -5.69 20.74 1.19
#